data_AF-A0A2S4N8W6-F1
#
_entry.id   AF-A0A2S4N8W6-F1
#
_cell.length_a   1.000
_cell.length_b   1.000
_cell.length_c   1.000
_cell.angle_alpha   90.00
_cell.angle_beta   90.00
_cell.angle_gamma   90.00
#
_symmetry.space_group_name_H-M   'P 1'
#
loop_
_entity.id
_entity.type
_entity.pdbx_description
1 polymer ?
#
loop_
_entity_poly.entity_id
_entity_poly.type
_entity_poly.pdbx_seq_one_letter_code
_entity_poly.pdbx_strand_id
1 'polypeptide(L)'
;MKTTELTRKELYDLVWSTSLSKLTQQYALSNDGIKKICKQFDIPMPDSGYWMKLKFNKTVEKEQMNNNYSGEDKIILTIREEGSDINTDQSELTILTKQILNDKKAPLMVPKRLVNPDILTVRTKEYWDKRHKDRFYYDHSLFILPIRVEQKNEDRALRFMDTLVKLIRHRGHDIIRRNFETIAVVDDIEIEIDLREANKRVASTEKYRDYDYVPTGEFILKTGKYWRIKEWRDSKVKLEDQLAKIVAKLEIDAQKEKDFQEEIRINNLKFEEQKQIEETIKKRKENEIAKFNELVAQSERYNKEQIIRQYIEAERQKAIKENNLTTEKQQWINWANDKADWYDPTIDKRDDILDA
;
A
#
# COMPACT_ATOMS: atom_id res chain seq x y z
N MET A 1 3.27 23.76 -11.22
CA MET A 1 2.99 23.91 -12.66
C MET A 1 1.66 24.61 -12.88
N LYS A 2 1.63 25.64 -13.74
CA LYS A 2 0.39 26.32 -14.14
C LYS A 2 -0.35 25.48 -15.19
N THR A 3 -1.67 25.44 -15.11
CA THR A 3 -2.53 24.78 -16.10
C THR A 3 -3.31 25.81 -16.89
N THR A 4 -3.70 25.46 -18.12
CA THR A 4 -4.65 26.22 -18.93
C THR A 4 -5.78 25.30 -19.36
N GLU A 5 -6.99 25.83 -19.37
CA GLU A 5 -8.16 25.15 -19.89
C GLU A 5 -8.35 25.57 -21.35
N LEU A 6 -8.63 24.61 -22.22
CA LEU A 6 -8.91 24.79 -23.64
C LEU A 6 -10.15 23.99 -24.00
N THR A 7 -10.95 24.51 -24.93
CA THR A 7 -11.99 23.76 -25.63
C THR A 7 -11.38 22.87 -26.70
N ARG A 8 -12.14 21.87 -27.14
CA ARG A 8 -11.84 20.97 -28.25
C ARG A 8 -11.53 21.77 -29.52
N LYS A 9 -12.30 22.84 -29.78
CA LYS A 9 -12.09 23.74 -30.92
C LYS A 9 -10.78 24.52 -30.79
N GLU A 10 -10.48 25.07 -29.62
CA GLU A 10 -9.22 25.79 -29.40
C GLU A 10 -8.01 24.88 -29.56
N LEU A 11 -8.07 23.63 -29.08
CA LEU A 11 -6.99 22.66 -29.28
C LEU A 11 -6.84 22.29 -30.76
N TYR A 12 -7.94 22.10 -31.49
CA TYR A 12 -7.91 21.88 -32.93
C TYR A 12 -7.22 23.05 -33.65
N ASP A 13 -7.63 24.29 -33.39
CA ASP A 13 -7.03 25.46 -34.02
C ASP A 13 -5.56 25.62 -33.64
N LEU A 14 -5.18 25.26 -32.41
CA LEU A 14 -3.79 25.27 -31.94
C LEU A 14 -2.92 24.26 -32.69
N VAL A 15 -3.38 23.01 -32.85
CA VAL A 15 -2.63 21.92 -33.51
C VAL A 15 -2.51 22.15 -35.02
N TRP A 16 -3.46 22.86 -35.64
CA TRP A 16 -3.39 23.23 -37.05
C TRP A 16 -2.70 24.58 -37.31
N SER A 17 -2.50 25.43 -36.31
CA SER A 17 -1.78 26.72 -36.43
C SER A 17 -0.31 26.62 -36.02
N THR A 18 0.05 25.64 -35.18
CA THR A 18 1.40 25.50 -34.63
C THR A 18 1.88 24.05 -34.71
N SER A 19 3.16 23.85 -35.08
CA SER A 19 3.74 22.50 -35.16
C SER A 19 3.87 21.86 -33.78
N LEU A 20 3.78 20.51 -33.72
CA LEU A 20 3.92 19.76 -32.47
C LEU A 20 5.20 20.11 -31.71
N SER A 21 6.33 20.28 -32.41
CA SER A 21 7.60 20.66 -31.77
C SER A 21 7.55 22.00 -31.03
N LYS A 22 6.76 22.96 -31.50
CA LYS A 22 6.54 24.24 -30.81
C LYS A 22 5.55 24.06 -29.66
N LEU A 23 4.51 23.25 -29.83
CA LEU A 23 3.57 22.95 -28.76
C LEU A 23 4.24 22.23 -27.60
N THR A 24 5.17 21.31 -27.85
CA THR A 24 5.94 20.68 -26.78
C THR A 24 6.86 21.66 -26.05
N GLN A 25 7.20 22.82 -26.61
CA GLN A 25 7.94 23.87 -25.89
C GLN A 25 7.03 24.73 -25.01
N GLN A 26 5.75 24.86 -25.36
CA GLN A 26 4.78 25.67 -24.60
C GLN A 26 4.07 24.85 -23.52
N TYR A 27 3.81 23.58 -23.79
CA TYR A 27 3.10 22.66 -22.91
C TYR A 27 4.05 21.55 -22.43
N ALA A 28 3.90 21.17 -21.16
CA ALA A 28 4.67 20.10 -20.52
C ALA A 28 4.20 18.71 -20.97
N LEU A 29 4.09 18.48 -22.28
CA LEU A 29 3.67 17.23 -22.89
C LEU A 29 4.66 16.78 -23.96
N SER A 30 4.81 15.47 -24.14
CA SER A 30 5.54 14.92 -25.27
C SER A 30 4.74 15.02 -26.58
N ASN A 31 5.41 14.84 -27.72
CA ASN A 31 4.73 14.74 -29.02
C ASN A 31 3.63 13.66 -29.00
N ASP A 32 3.90 12.51 -28.39
CA ASP A 32 2.94 11.42 -28.29
C ASP A 32 1.82 11.74 -27.28
N GLY A 33 2.13 12.50 -26.23
CA GLY A 33 1.15 13.03 -25.29
C GLY A 33 0.11 13.92 -25.98
N ILE A 34 0.57 14.88 -26.80
CA ILE A 34 -0.33 15.74 -27.58
C ILE A 34 -1.18 14.90 -28.55
N LYS A 35 -0.57 13.95 -29.27
CA LYS A 35 -1.31 13.05 -30.17
C LYS A 35 -2.38 12.22 -29.46
N LYS A 36 -2.08 11.72 -28.25
CA LYS A 36 -3.04 10.97 -27.44
C LYS A 36 -4.23 11.84 -27.04
N ILE A 37 -3.99 13.08 -26.64
CA ILE A 37 -5.07 14.04 -26.33
C ILE A 37 -5.92 14.29 -27.58
N CYS A 38 -5.30 14.62 -28.72
CA CYS A 38 -6.05 14.81 -29.96
C CYS A 38 -6.91 13.59 -30.31
N LYS A 39 -6.37 12.37 -30.16
CA LYS A 39 -7.12 11.14 -30.41
C LYS A 39 -8.28 10.93 -29.42
N GLN A 40 -8.08 11.23 -28.14
CA GLN A 40 -9.13 11.11 -27.10
C GLN A 40 -10.31 12.04 -27.37
N PHE A 41 -10.03 13.23 -27.89
CA PHE A 41 -11.03 14.25 -28.18
C PHE A 41 -11.52 14.21 -29.65
N ASP A 42 -11.19 13.16 -30.40
CA ASP A 42 -11.57 13.01 -31.82
C ASP A 42 -11.22 14.27 -32.65
N ILE A 43 -10.00 14.77 -32.47
CA ILE A 43 -9.45 15.94 -33.14
C ILE A 43 -8.50 15.46 -34.25
N PRO A 44 -8.81 15.73 -35.53
CA PRO A 44 -7.92 15.39 -36.63
C PRO A 44 -6.66 16.24 -36.55
N MET A 45 -5.52 15.66 -36.90
CA MET A 45 -4.21 16.32 -36.85
C MET A 45 -3.66 16.50 -38.27
N PRO A 46 -2.84 17.54 -38.51
CA PRO A 46 -2.19 17.72 -39.80
C PRO A 46 -1.31 16.52 -40.15
N ASP A 47 -1.34 16.11 -41.42
CA ASP A 47 -0.46 15.06 -41.93
C ASP A 47 1.02 15.45 -41.76
N SER A 48 1.94 14.47 -41.84
CA SER A 48 3.38 14.73 -41.67
C SER A 48 3.96 15.69 -42.71
N GLY A 49 3.31 15.81 -43.88
CA GLY A 49 3.71 16.70 -44.97
C GLY A 49 3.11 18.11 -44.90
N TYR A 50 2.12 18.34 -44.03
CA TYR A 50 1.29 19.54 -44.00
C TYR A 50 2.15 20.79 -43.81
N TRP A 51 3.00 20.77 -42.79
CA TRP A 51 3.90 21.88 -42.46
C TRP A 51 4.95 22.13 -43.56
N MET A 52 5.39 21.08 -44.27
CA MET A 52 6.32 21.21 -45.38
C MET A 52 5.62 21.81 -46.62
N LYS A 53 4.43 21.31 -46.97
CA LYS A 53 3.61 21.86 -48.06
C LYS A 53 3.28 23.34 -47.82
N LEU A 54 2.91 23.70 -46.58
CA LEU A 54 2.63 25.08 -46.18
C LEU A 54 3.87 25.98 -46.31
N LYS A 55 5.05 25.51 -45.90
CA LYS A 55 6.33 26.25 -46.05
C LYS A 55 6.69 26.53 -47.52
N PHE A 56 6.30 25.66 -48.44
CA PHE A 56 6.56 25.80 -49.87
C PHE A 56 5.35 26.36 -50.66
N ASN A 57 4.40 27.01 -49.98
CA ASN A 57 3.20 27.63 -50.58
C ASN A 57 2.37 26.67 -51.45
N LYS A 58 2.35 25.37 -51.12
CA LYS A 58 1.51 24.38 -51.79
C LYS A 58 0.13 24.36 -51.15
N THR A 59 -0.89 24.04 -51.95
CA THR A 59 -2.26 23.84 -51.47
C THR A 59 -2.30 22.71 -50.44
N VAL A 60 -2.91 22.98 -49.28
CA VAL A 60 -3.11 22.02 -48.19
C VAL A 60 -4.60 21.94 -47.87
N GLU A 61 -5.09 20.74 -47.58
CA GLU A 61 -6.45 20.50 -47.12
C GLU A 61 -6.45 20.40 -45.60
N LYS A 62 -7.33 21.16 -44.93
CA LYS A 62 -7.53 21.10 -43.48
C LYS A 62 -8.71 20.17 -43.22
N GLU A 63 -8.44 18.99 -42.66
CA GLU A 63 -9.47 18.01 -42.32
C GLU A 63 -10.43 18.60 -41.29
N GLN A 64 -11.72 18.59 -41.61
CA GLN A 64 -12.73 19.16 -40.73
C GLN A 64 -12.94 18.28 -39.49
N MET A 65 -13.04 18.95 -38.36
CA MET A 65 -13.34 18.33 -37.08
C MET A 65 -14.76 17.72 -37.09
N ASN A 66 -14.91 16.54 -36.48
CA ASN A 66 -16.22 15.93 -36.30
C ASN A 66 -17.11 16.79 -35.38
N ASN A 67 -18.24 17.29 -35.88
CA ASN A 67 -19.13 18.15 -35.10
C ASN A 67 -19.99 17.39 -34.07
N ASN A 68 -20.10 16.06 -34.18
CA ASN A 68 -20.96 15.22 -33.34
C ASN A 68 -20.18 14.53 -32.21
N TYR A 69 -19.41 15.29 -31.44
CA TYR A 69 -18.69 14.77 -30.27
C TYR A 69 -19.58 14.82 -29.02
N SER A 70 -19.74 13.69 -28.33
CA SER A 70 -20.60 13.56 -27.15
C SER A 70 -19.84 13.64 -25.81
N GLY A 71 -18.51 13.85 -25.84
CA GLY A 71 -17.70 13.99 -24.64
C GLY A 71 -17.67 15.42 -24.10
N GLU A 72 -17.08 15.58 -22.91
CA GLU A 72 -16.90 16.90 -22.29
C GLU A 72 -15.97 17.80 -23.12
N ASP A 73 -16.38 19.04 -23.37
CA ASP A 73 -15.61 20.03 -24.14
C ASP A 73 -14.62 20.80 -23.25
N LYS A 74 -13.81 20.05 -22.47
CA LYS A 74 -12.87 20.62 -21.51
C LYS A 74 -11.54 19.87 -21.52
N ILE A 75 -10.48 20.55 -21.95
CA ILE A 75 -9.12 20.01 -22.04
C ILE A 75 -8.20 20.83 -21.15
N ILE A 76 -7.56 20.19 -20.18
CA ILE A 76 -6.60 20.85 -19.29
C ILE A 76 -5.19 20.49 -19.74
N LEU A 77 -4.41 21.51 -20.13
CA LEU A 77 -3.00 21.35 -20.50
C LEU A 77 -2.10 22.01 -19.47
N THR A 78 -1.00 21.35 -19.13
CA THR A 78 0.02 21.90 -18.25
C THR A 78 0.99 22.77 -19.05
N ILE A 79 1.18 24.02 -18.64
CA ILE A 79 2.13 24.95 -19.26
C ILE A 79 3.55 24.57 -18.86
N ARG A 80 4.47 24.55 -19.83
CA ARG A 80 5.89 24.29 -19.57
C ARG A 80 6.51 25.45 -18.80
N GLU A 81 7.16 25.14 -17.69
CA GLU A 81 7.98 26.09 -16.94
C GLU A 81 9.30 26.33 -17.67
N GLU A 82 9.76 27.58 -17.69
CA GLU A 82 10.98 27.97 -18.39
C GLU A 82 12.20 27.22 -17.85
N GLY A 83 12.94 26.54 -18.76
CA GLY A 83 14.09 25.70 -18.41
C GLY A 83 13.75 24.28 -17.91
N SER A 84 12.47 23.87 -17.90
CA SER A 84 12.06 22.52 -17.54
C SER A 84 11.91 21.59 -18.75
N ASP A 85 12.61 20.46 -18.72
CA ASP A 85 12.47 19.37 -19.71
C ASP A 85 11.49 18.27 -19.26
N ILE A 86 10.72 18.52 -18.20
CA ILE A 86 9.77 17.56 -17.64
C ILE A 86 8.49 17.57 -18.47
N ASN A 87 7.96 16.38 -18.76
CA ASN A 87 6.66 16.20 -19.40
C ASN A 87 5.76 15.41 -18.45
N THR A 88 4.50 15.84 -18.30
CA THR A 88 3.55 15.25 -17.35
C THR A 88 2.97 13.91 -17.82
N ASP A 89 3.09 13.59 -19.11
CA ASP A 89 2.63 12.33 -19.70
C ASP A 89 3.68 11.20 -19.60
N GLN A 90 4.84 11.48 -19.00
CA GLN A 90 5.88 10.49 -18.75
C GLN A 90 5.59 9.66 -17.49
N SER A 91 6.28 8.52 -17.35
CA SER A 91 6.19 7.75 -16.11
C SER A 91 6.69 8.57 -14.92
N GLU A 92 6.08 8.33 -13.75
CA GLU A 92 6.46 8.91 -12.47
C GLU A 92 7.98 8.84 -12.23
N LEU A 93 8.57 7.67 -12.50
CA LEU A 93 10.03 7.46 -12.40
C LEU A 93 10.81 8.41 -13.30
N THR A 94 10.36 8.64 -14.53
CA THR A 94 11.05 9.54 -15.47
C THR A 94 10.95 10.99 -15.01
N ILE A 95 9.78 11.39 -14.53
CA ILE A 95 9.53 12.74 -14.02
C ILE A 95 10.46 13.01 -12.84
N LEU A 96 10.46 12.14 -11.83
CA LEU A 96 11.26 12.31 -10.64
C LEU A 96 12.76 12.21 -10.92
N THR A 97 13.17 11.31 -11.82
CA THR A 97 14.57 11.26 -12.29
C THR A 97 15.02 12.60 -12.87
N LYS A 98 14.19 13.23 -13.72
CA LYS A 98 14.50 14.55 -14.30
C LYS A 98 14.50 15.65 -13.25
N GLN A 99 13.60 15.62 -12.28
CA GLN A 99 13.60 16.57 -11.16
C GLN A 99 14.92 16.51 -10.39
N ILE A 100 15.40 15.30 -10.09
CA ILE A 100 16.70 15.11 -9.43
C ILE A 100 17.85 15.59 -10.32
N LEU A 101 17.85 15.27 -11.62
CA LEU A 101 18.89 15.72 -12.56
C LEU A 101 18.94 17.25 -12.72
N ASN A 102 17.81 17.93 -12.61
CA ASN A 102 17.73 19.40 -12.73
C ASN A 102 18.18 20.13 -11.45
N ASP A 103 18.36 19.42 -10.33
CA ASP A 103 18.91 20.00 -9.11
C ASP A 103 20.44 20.17 -9.23
N LYS A 104 20.85 21.41 -9.52
CA LYS A 104 22.26 21.78 -9.70
C LYS A 104 23.14 21.52 -8.47
N LYS A 105 22.56 21.40 -7.27
CA LYS A 105 23.30 21.14 -6.03
C LYS A 105 23.40 19.66 -5.70
N ALA A 106 22.65 18.80 -6.39
CA ALA A 106 22.62 17.38 -6.11
C ALA A 106 23.97 16.71 -6.46
N PRO A 107 24.53 15.86 -5.58
CA PRO A 107 25.77 15.13 -5.84
C PRO A 107 25.51 13.98 -6.82
N LEU A 108 25.46 14.30 -8.11
CA LEU A 108 25.13 13.36 -9.18
C LEU A 108 26.35 12.77 -9.90
N MET A 109 27.52 13.42 -9.76
CA MET A 109 28.74 12.99 -10.42
C MET A 109 29.61 12.19 -9.45
N VAL A 110 29.85 10.93 -9.78
CA VAL A 110 30.79 10.09 -9.00
C VAL A 110 32.22 10.57 -9.27
N PRO A 111 32.95 11.06 -8.26
CA PRO A 111 34.28 11.60 -8.47
C PRO A 111 35.28 10.46 -8.77
N LYS A 112 36.41 10.80 -9.40
CA LYS A 112 37.51 9.83 -9.65
C LYS A 112 38.26 9.42 -8.38
N ARG A 113 38.18 10.24 -7.33
CA ARG A 113 38.77 10.02 -6.00
C ARG A 113 37.77 10.42 -4.93
N LEU A 114 37.83 9.80 -3.76
CA LEU A 114 36.99 10.21 -2.63
C LEU A 114 37.37 11.61 -2.16
N VAL A 115 36.38 12.50 -2.07
CA VAL A 115 36.53 13.87 -1.59
C VAL A 115 35.47 14.09 -0.51
N ASN A 116 35.91 14.50 0.68
CA ASN A 116 35.06 14.65 1.87
C ASN A 116 34.06 13.48 2.03
N PRO A 117 34.55 12.23 2.16
CA PRO A 117 33.70 11.05 2.16
C PRO A 117 32.74 11.04 3.35
N ASP A 118 31.61 10.39 3.15
CA ASP A 118 30.64 10.11 4.21
C ASP A 118 31.27 9.29 5.34
N ILE A 119 30.79 9.48 6.57
CA ILE A 119 31.28 8.71 7.73
C ILE A 119 31.12 7.20 7.52
N LEU A 120 30.07 6.76 6.82
CA LEU A 120 29.88 5.34 6.50
C LEU A 120 30.95 4.84 5.51
N THR A 121 31.32 5.66 4.52
CA THR A 121 32.40 5.37 3.58
C THR A 121 33.74 5.25 4.30
N VAL A 122 34.04 6.17 5.21
CA VAL A 122 35.28 6.15 6.01
C VAL A 122 35.36 4.86 6.85
N ARG A 123 34.31 4.55 7.62
CA ARG A 123 34.25 3.34 8.44
C ARG A 123 34.37 2.05 7.63
N THR A 124 33.74 2.01 6.45
CA THR A 124 33.82 0.86 5.55
C THR A 124 35.25 0.61 5.09
N LYS A 125 35.95 1.69 4.70
CA LYS A 125 37.36 1.60 4.29
C LYS A 125 38.26 1.13 5.44
N GLU A 126 38.10 1.72 6.63
CA GLU A 126 38.87 1.31 7.82
C GLU A 126 38.63 -0.16 8.21
N TYR A 127 37.39 -0.62 8.07
CA TYR A 127 37.03 -2.02 8.29
C TYR A 127 37.75 -2.95 7.30
N TRP A 128 37.78 -2.60 6.00
CA TRP A 128 38.50 -3.37 4.99
C TRP A 128 40.01 -3.39 5.21
N ASP A 129 40.62 -2.25 5.58
CA ASP A 129 42.06 -2.18 5.88
C ASP A 129 42.47 -3.15 7.00
N LYS A 130 41.59 -3.38 7.99
CA LYS A 130 41.79 -4.41 9.03
C LYS A 130 41.55 -5.82 8.50
N ARG A 131 40.48 -6.00 7.73
CA ARG A 131 40.08 -7.30 7.16
C ARG A 131 41.07 -7.88 6.15
N HIS A 132 41.81 -7.02 5.45
CA HIS A 132 42.89 -7.39 4.54
C HIS A 132 44.13 -7.88 5.29
N LYS A 133 44.36 -7.39 6.51
CA LYS A 133 45.48 -7.82 7.38
C LYS A 133 45.16 -9.12 8.12
N ASP A 134 43.90 -9.26 8.55
CA ASP A 134 43.42 -10.45 9.23
C ASP A 134 42.09 -10.92 8.62
N ARG A 135 42.15 -12.09 7.98
CA ARG A 135 40.97 -12.67 7.33
C ARG A 135 39.87 -13.13 8.29
N PHE A 136 40.15 -13.19 9.59
CA PHE A 136 39.18 -13.54 10.62
C PHE A 136 38.64 -12.31 11.35
N TYR A 137 39.18 -11.12 11.07
CA TYR A 137 38.67 -9.87 11.63
C TYR A 137 37.21 -9.69 11.24
N TYR A 138 36.36 -9.48 12.24
CA TYR A 138 34.96 -9.24 12.01
C TYR A 138 34.37 -8.50 13.22
N ASP A 139 33.67 -7.41 12.96
CA ASP A 139 33.13 -6.53 13.99
C ASP A 139 31.66 -6.26 13.73
N HIS A 140 30.82 -7.00 14.43
CA HIS A 140 29.37 -6.88 14.37
C HIS A 140 28.86 -5.54 14.90
N SER A 141 29.64 -4.73 15.60
CA SER A 141 29.17 -3.44 16.13
C SER A 141 29.27 -2.30 15.12
N LEU A 142 30.08 -2.46 14.06
CA LEU A 142 30.34 -1.38 13.11
C LEU A 142 29.18 -1.16 12.13
N PHE A 143 28.76 0.09 12.02
CA PHE A 143 27.86 0.53 10.97
C PHE A 143 28.68 0.94 9.74
N ILE A 144 28.70 0.05 8.74
CA ILE A 144 29.42 0.18 7.46
C ILE A 144 28.47 0.01 6.28
N LEU A 145 28.93 0.35 5.09
CA LEU A 145 28.19 0.16 3.84
C LEU A 145 28.14 -1.33 3.46
N PRO A 146 27.01 -1.79 2.92
CA PRO A 146 26.78 -3.20 2.56
C PRO A 146 27.40 -3.50 1.19
N ILE A 147 28.74 -3.56 1.14
CA ILE A 147 29.50 -3.74 -0.11
C ILE A 147 30.20 -5.10 -0.13
N ARG A 148 29.96 -5.87 -1.19
CA ARG A 148 30.48 -7.22 -1.42
C ARG A 148 31.12 -7.32 -2.81
N VAL A 149 32.34 -6.83 -2.93
CA VAL A 149 33.10 -6.79 -4.19
C VAL A 149 34.52 -7.34 -3.98
N GLU A 150 35.20 -7.70 -5.06
CA GLU A 150 36.61 -8.05 -5.00
C GLU A 150 37.49 -6.85 -4.65
N GLN A 151 38.66 -7.11 -4.04
CA GLN A 151 39.58 -6.08 -3.58
C GLN A 151 39.96 -5.07 -4.68
N LYS A 152 40.13 -5.53 -5.92
CA LYS A 152 40.42 -4.69 -7.10
C LYS A 152 39.33 -3.65 -7.40
N ASN A 153 38.12 -3.86 -6.91
CA ASN A 153 36.93 -3.05 -7.19
C ASN A 153 36.45 -2.23 -5.98
N GLU A 154 37.06 -2.39 -4.81
CA GLU A 154 36.70 -1.69 -3.56
C GLU A 154 36.65 -0.17 -3.74
N ASP A 155 37.66 0.39 -4.39
CA ASP A 155 37.78 1.83 -4.63
C ASP A 155 36.62 2.38 -5.49
N ARG A 156 36.18 1.62 -6.51
CA ARG A 156 35.03 2.02 -7.35
C ARG A 156 33.74 1.93 -6.54
N ALA A 157 33.57 0.85 -5.78
CA ALA A 157 32.39 0.63 -4.97
C ALA A 157 32.22 1.71 -3.90
N LEU A 158 33.31 2.10 -3.21
CA LEU A 158 33.29 3.18 -2.24
C LEU A 158 32.88 4.51 -2.88
N ARG A 159 33.44 4.88 -4.04
CA ARG A 159 33.09 6.16 -4.69
C ARG A 159 31.63 6.19 -5.13
N PHE A 160 31.13 5.09 -5.67
CA PHE A 160 29.72 4.97 -6.04
C PHE A 160 28.80 5.08 -4.82
N MET A 161 29.03 4.26 -3.78
CA MET A 161 28.18 4.26 -2.59
C MET A 161 28.26 5.57 -1.81
N ASP A 162 29.45 6.19 -1.72
CA ASP A 162 29.63 7.50 -1.11
C ASP A 162 28.74 8.55 -1.78
N THR A 163 28.73 8.56 -3.12
CA THR A 163 27.91 9.50 -3.90
C THR A 163 26.42 9.18 -3.74
N LEU A 164 26.04 7.90 -3.72
CA LEU A 164 24.66 7.47 -3.48
C LEU A 164 24.16 7.92 -2.10
N VAL A 165 24.94 7.68 -1.03
CA VAL A 165 24.59 8.09 0.34
C VAL A 165 24.46 9.61 0.43
N LYS A 166 25.39 10.36 -0.15
CA LYS A 166 25.31 11.82 -0.21
C LYS A 166 24.08 12.31 -0.96
N LEU A 167 23.70 11.64 -2.05
CA LEU A 167 22.50 12.00 -2.82
C LEU A 167 21.21 11.72 -2.03
N ILE A 168 21.14 10.57 -1.36
CA ILE A 168 20.02 10.21 -0.47
C ILE A 168 19.88 11.27 0.64
N ARG A 169 20.98 11.64 1.30
CA ARG A 169 20.98 12.69 2.34
C ARG A 169 20.65 14.07 1.82
N HIS A 170 21.18 14.44 0.65
CA HIS A 170 20.83 15.70 -0.02
C HIS A 170 19.34 15.80 -0.33
N ARG A 171 18.69 14.66 -0.58
CA ARG A 171 17.25 14.58 -0.82
C ARG A 171 16.39 14.61 0.45
N GLY A 172 17.01 14.68 1.63
CA GLY A 172 16.32 14.76 2.93
C GLY A 172 16.13 13.41 3.62
N HIS A 173 16.70 12.35 3.06
CA HIS A 173 16.58 10.98 3.56
C HIS A 173 17.82 10.60 4.38
N ASP A 174 17.82 9.43 5.02
CA ASP A 174 18.99 8.97 5.76
C ASP A 174 19.32 7.50 5.52
N ILE A 175 20.49 7.08 5.99
CA ILE A 175 20.94 5.70 5.99
C ILE A 175 21.13 5.28 7.44
N ILE A 176 20.43 4.23 7.85
CA ILE A 176 20.54 3.63 9.17
C ILE A 176 21.02 2.20 9.09
N ARG A 177 21.40 1.66 10.25
CA ARG A 177 21.58 0.24 10.45
C ARG A 177 20.47 -0.29 11.34
N ARG A 178 19.79 -1.34 10.89
CA ARG A 178 18.86 -2.10 11.72
C ARG A 178 19.28 -3.57 11.69
N ASN A 179 19.50 -4.15 12.87
CA ASN A 179 20.07 -5.47 13.03
C ASN A 179 21.46 -5.58 12.36
N PHE A 180 21.52 -6.19 11.18
CA PHE A 180 22.72 -6.39 10.37
C PHE A 180 22.58 -5.85 8.94
N GLU A 181 21.45 -5.19 8.65
CA GLU A 181 21.15 -4.64 7.32
C GLU A 181 21.39 -3.13 7.34
N THR A 182 21.95 -2.63 6.24
CA THR A 182 22.01 -1.18 5.98
C THR A 182 20.78 -0.79 5.18
N ILE A 183 20.09 0.23 5.67
CA ILE A 183 18.76 0.60 5.22
C ILE A 183 18.79 2.08 4.83
N ALA A 184 18.28 2.38 3.64
CA ALA A 184 17.88 3.74 3.30
C ALA A 184 16.50 4.02 3.88
N VAL A 185 16.40 5.04 4.74
CA VAL A 185 15.13 5.54 5.28
C VAL A 185 14.70 6.69 4.39
N VAL A 186 13.73 6.42 3.52
CA VAL A 186 13.20 7.36 2.55
C VAL A 186 11.77 7.67 2.94
N ASP A 187 11.51 8.92 3.32
CA ASP A 187 10.22 9.34 3.87
C ASP A 187 9.74 8.38 4.99
N ASP A 188 10.55 8.05 6.01
CA ASP A 188 10.22 7.09 7.08
C ASP A 188 10.03 5.62 6.65
N ILE A 189 10.13 5.30 5.36
CA ILE A 189 10.06 3.94 4.86
C ILE A 189 11.45 3.33 4.76
N GLU A 190 11.58 2.13 5.30
CA GLU A 190 12.84 1.38 5.34
C GLU A 190 13.03 0.53 4.08
N ILE A 191 14.05 0.90 3.28
CA ILE A 191 14.42 0.18 2.07
C ILE A 191 15.85 -0.37 2.21
N GLU A 192 15.97 -1.69 2.27
CA GLU A 192 17.27 -2.39 2.30
C GLU A 192 18.08 -2.02 1.05
N ILE A 193 19.37 -1.72 1.22
CA ILE A 193 20.31 -1.52 0.11
C ILE A 193 21.49 -2.48 0.25
N ASP A 194 21.98 -3.02 -0.87
CA ASP A 194 23.15 -3.90 -0.89
C ASP A 194 23.87 -3.81 -2.23
N LEU A 195 25.17 -3.59 -2.21
CA LEU A 195 26.00 -3.55 -3.41
C LEU A 195 26.86 -4.81 -3.49
N ARG A 196 26.76 -5.55 -4.59
CA ARG A 196 27.57 -6.74 -4.85
C ARG A 196 28.21 -6.75 -6.23
N GLU A 197 29.31 -7.46 -6.38
CA GLU A 197 29.87 -7.79 -7.68
C GLU A 197 29.16 -9.01 -8.27
N ALA A 198 28.85 -8.96 -9.57
CA ALA A 198 28.30 -10.11 -10.28
C ALA A 198 29.38 -11.18 -10.46
N ASN A 199 28.97 -12.44 -10.33
CA ASN A 199 29.85 -13.58 -10.51
C ASN A 199 29.44 -14.38 -11.75
N LYS A 200 30.44 -14.85 -12.50
CA LYS A 200 30.26 -15.81 -13.58
C LYS A 200 30.65 -17.20 -13.08
N ARG A 201 29.75 -18.17 -13.28
CA ARG A 201 30.03 -19.58 -13.01
C ARG A 201 30.95 -20.14 -14.10
N VAL A 202 32.07 -20.75 -13.69
CA VAL A 202 33.04 -21.42 -14.57
C VAL A 202 33.26 -22.84 -14.08
N ALA A 203 33.66 -23.77 -14.96
CA ALA A 203 33.99 -25.13 -14.55
C ALA A 203 35.18 -25.08 -13.57
N SER A 204 35.06 -25.79 -12.47
CA SER A 204 36.11 -25.81 -11.45
C SER A 204 37.24 -26.75 -11.85
N THR A 205 38.46 -26.41 -11.43
CA THR A 205 39.65 -27.23 -11.60
C THR A 205 39.86 -28.21 -10.43
N GLU A 206 39.07 -28.10 -9.35
CA GLU A 206 39.14 -28.94 -8.15
C GLU A 206 38.29 -30.21 -8.28
N LYS A 207 38.82 -31.34 -7.80
CA LYS A 207 38.24 -32.70 -7.95
C LYS A 207 36.83 -32.87 -7.33
N TYR A 208 36.48 -32.07 -6.32
CA TYR A 208 35.23 -32.19 -5.56
C TYR A 208 34.32 -30.97 -5.70
N ARG A 209 34.60 -30.09 -6.67
CA ARG A 209 33.80 -28.89 -6.94
C ARG A 209 33.52 -28.84 -8.43
N ASP A 210 32.24 -28.80 -8.79
CA ASP A 210 31.84 -28.79 -10.21
C ASP A 210 32.05 -27.41 -10.86
N TYR A 211 31.94 -26.33 -10.07
CA TYR A 211 32.02 -24.97 -10.57
C TYR A 211 32.65 -23.99 -9.57
N ASP A 212 33.39 -23.03 -10.11
CA ASP A 212 33.86 -21.84 -9.39
C ASP A 212 33.07 -20.60 -9.82
N TYR A 213 33.09 -19.58 -8.96
CA TYR A 213 32.49 -18.28 -9.22
C TYR A 213 33.59 -17.25 -9.40
N VAL A 214 33.69 -16.69 -10.61
CA VAL A 214 34.67 -15.66 -10.94
C VAL A 214 33.99 -14.29 -11.03
N PRO A 215 34.42 -13.30 -10.23
CA PRO A 215 33.87 -11.95 -10.24
C PRO A 215 34.10 -11.23 -11.58
N THR A 216 33.05 -10.62 -12.13
CA THR A 216 33.05 -10.07 -13.49
C THR A 216 33.47 -8.60 -13.58
N GLY A 217 33.57 -7.89 -12.46
CA GLY A 217 33.74 -6.44 -12.39
C GLY A 217 32.45 -5.64 -12.59
N GLU A 218 31.32 -6.30 -12.83
CA GLU A 218 30.01 -5.64 -12.99
C GLU A 218 29.31 -5.55 -11.64
N PHE A 219 28.85 -4.36 -11.27
CA PHE A 219 28.15 -4.14 -10.01
C PHE A 219 26.66 -4.39 -10.13
N ILE A 220 26.07 -4.93 -9.07
CA ILE A 220 24.64 -5.07 -8.84
C ILE A 220 24.31 -4.36 -7.53
N LEU A 221 23.54 -3.28 -7.62
CA LEU A 221 22.89 -2.68 -6.45
C LEU A 221 21.50 -3.32 -6.31
N LYS A 222 21.25 -3.98 -5.19
CA LYS A 222 19.95 -4.47 -4.77
C LYS A 222 19.29 -3.40 -3.89
N THR A 223 18.03 -3.11 -4.15
CA THR A 223 17.19 -2.24 -3.32
C THR A 223 15.89 -2.97 -2.96
N GLY A 224 15.45 -2.88 -1.70
CA GLY A 224 14.24 -3.54 -1.20
C GLY A 224 14.44 -5.00 -0.78
N LYS A 225 13.36 -5.61 -0.28
CA LYS A 225 13.37 -6.97 0.30
C LYS A 225 12.18 -7.80 -0.20
N TYR A 226 12.34 -9.12 -0.18
CA TYR A 226 11.33 -10.10 -0.60
C TYR A 226 10.81 -9.83 -2.03
N TRP A 227 9.49 -9.68 -2.19
CA TRP A 227 8.86 -9.46 -3.48
C TRP A 227 9.05 -8.03 -4.02
N ARG A 228 9.58 -7.09 -3.22
CA ARG A 228 9.90 -5.71 -3.62
C ARG A 228 11.36 -5.51 -4.04
N ILE A 229 12.11 -6.60 -4.19
CA ILE A 229 13.51 -6.52 -4.62
C ILE A 229 13.60 -5.94 -6.03
N LYS A 230 14.46 -4.94 -6.19
CA LYS A 230 14.90 -4.42 -7.47
C LYS A 230 16.42 -4.51 -7.55
N GLU A 231 16.91 -5.08 -8.64
CA GLU A 231 18.34 -5.07 -8.96
C GLU A 231 18.65 -4.05 -10.07
N TRP A 232 19.70 -3.27 -9.83
CA TRP A 232 20.31 -2.35 -10.78
C TRP A 232 21.67 -2.92 -11.12
N ARG A 233 21.94 -3.17 -12.39
CA ARG A 233 23.16 -3.85 -12.84
C ARG A 233 23.93 -2.99 -13.81
N ASP A 234 25.25 -2.98 -13.66
CA ASP A 234 26.14 -2.50 -14.71
C ASP A 234 25.84 -3.23 -16.03
N SER A 235 25.67 -2.44 -17.08
CA SER A 235 25.45 -2.96 -18.43
C SER A 235 26.14 -2.03 -19.43
N LYS A 236 25.48 -1.70 -20.53
CA LYS A 236 25.89 -0.58 -21.40
C LYS A 236 25.89 0.75 -20.65
N VAL A 237 25.04 0.88 -19.64
CA VAL A 237 24.98 2.02 -18.72
C VAL A 237 25.56 1.59 -17.38
N LYS A 238 26.46 2.39 -16.83
CA LYS A 238 27.07 2.13 -15.52
C LYS A 238 26.13 2.53 -14.39
N LEU A 239 26.34 2.00 -13.18
CA LEU A 239 25.54 2.40 -12.01
C LEU A 239 25.73 3.88 -11.67
N GLU A 240 26.94 4.40 -11.88
CA GLU A 240 27.29 5.80 -11.67
C GLU A 240 26.39 6.75 -12.48
N ASP A 241 26.00 6.36 -13.70
CA ASP A 241 25.11 7.13 -14.57
C ASP A 241 23.62 6.98 -14.22
N GLN A 242 23.29 6.11 -13.26
CA GLN A 242 21.92 5.80 -12.85
C GLN A 242 21.54 6.35 -11.48
N LEU A 243 22.41 7.11 -10.82
CA LEU A 243 22.18 7.63 -9.46
C LEU A 243 20.82 8.32 -9.28
N ALA A 244 20.50 9.28 -10.15
CA ALA A 244 19.22 9.99 -10.09
C ALA A 244 18.02 9.04 -10.25
N LYS A 245 18.13 8.05 -11.14
CA LYS A 245 17.08 7.07 -11.40
C LYS A 245 16.90 6.09 -10.24
N ILE A 246 18.00 5.70 -9.61
CA ILE A 246 17.99 4.83 -8.42
C ILE A 246 17.27 5.55 -7.28
N VAL A 247 17.68 6.78 -6.96
CA VAL A 247 17.07 7.55 -5.86
C VAL A 247 15.61 7.89 -6.14
N ALA A 248 15.28 8.29 -7.38
CA ALA A 248 13.88 8.49 -7.78
C ALA A 248 13.04 7.22 -7.57
N LYS A 249 13.59 6.03 -7.85
CA LYS A 249 12.86 4.78 -7.61
C LYS A 249 12.67 4.48 -6.13
N LEU A 250 13.66 4.80 -5.29
CA LEU A 250 13.54 4.66 -3.84
C LEU A 250 12.41 5.54 -3.28
N GLU A 251 12.34 6.80 -3.69
CA GLU A 251 11.27 7.74 -3.30
C GLU A 251 9.89 7.26 -3.74
N ILE A 252 9.76 6.76 -4.98
CA ILE A 252 8.50 6.18 -5.48
C ILE A 252 8.10 4.93 -4.69
N ASP A 253 9.07 4.07 -4.37
CA ASP A 253 8.79 2.85 -3.58
C ASP A 253 8.39 3.18 -2.15
N ALA A 254 9.00 4.20 -1.55
CA ALA A 254 8.59 4.71 -0.25
C ALA A 254 7.15 5.24 -0.28
N GLN A 255 6.80 6.08 -1.26
CA GLN A 255 5.45 6.62 -1.36
C GLN A 255 4.40 5.51 -1.53
N LYS A 256 4.68 4.52 -2.39
CA LYS A 256 3.78 3.37 -2.57
C LYS A 256 3.63 2.53 -1.32
N GLU A 257 4.68 2.42 -0.51
CA GLU A 257 4.58 1.72 0.77
C GLU A 257 3.70 2.49 1.76
N LYS A 258 3.83 3.82 1.83
CA LYS A 258 2.95 4.66 2.66
C LYS A 258 1.49 4.49 2.29
N ASP A 259 1.19 4.59 1.00
CA ASP A 259 -0.17 4.46 0.50
C ASP A 259 -0.75 3.08 0.85
N PHE A 260 0.06 2.03 0.69
CA PHE A 260 -0.32 0.66 1.05
C PHE A 260 -0.54 0.48 2.57
N GLN A 261 0.33 1.05 3.40
CA GLN A 261 0.19 1.01 4.86
C GLN A 261 -1.08 1.73 5.32
N GLU A 262 -1.41 2.86 4.71
CA GLU A 262 -2.63 3.61 4.99
C GLU A 262 -3.89 2.84 4.56
N GLU A 263 -3.86 2.20 3.39
CA GLU A 263 -4.96 1.35 2.94
C GLU A 263 -5.21 0.18 3.91
N ILE A 264 -4.15 -0.49 4.37
CA ILE A 264 -4.24 -1.54 5.39
C ILE A 264 -4.86 -0.97 6.67
N ARG A 265 -4.41 0.21 7.12
CA ARG A 265 -4.94 0.85 8.34
C ARG A 265 -6.44 1.13 8.22
N ILE A 266 -6.89 1.69 7.09
CA ILE A 266 -8.31 1.97 6.83
C ILE A 266 -9.13 0.68 6.79
N ASN A 267 -8.62 -0.37 6.14
CA ASN A 267 -9.33 -1.64 6.05
C ASN A 267 -9.45 -2.35 7.40
N ASN A 268 -8.41 -2.28 8.23
CA ASN A 268 -8.46 -2.82 9.60
C ASN A 268 -9.49 -2.08 10.45
N LEU A 269 -9.56 -0.75 10.38
CA LEU A 269 -10.58 0.04 11.09
C LEU A 269 -12.00 -0.34 10.67
N LYS A 270 -12.25 -0.48 9.36
CA LYS A 270 -13.56 -0.93 8.85
C LYS A 270 -13.92 -2.33 9.35
N PHE A 271 -12.94 -3.24 9.37
CA PHE A 271 -13.14 -4.60 9.85
C PHE A 271 -13.46 -4.64 11.35
N GLU A 272 -12.76 -3.84 12.16
CA GLU A 272 -13.02 -3.71 13.60
C GLU A 272 -14.41 -3.12 13.90
N GLU A 273 -14.81 -2.08 13.17
CA GLU A 273 -16.15 -1.48 13.28
C GLU A 273 -17.24 -2.50 12.93
N GLN A 274 -17.09 -3.21 11.81
CA GLN A 274 -18.03 -4.25 11.38
C GLN A 274 -18.15 -5.36 12.43
N LYS A 275 -17.02 -5.79 13.00
CA LYS A 275 -16.99 -6.80 14.05
C LYS A 275 -17.75 -6.36 15.30
N GLN A 276 -17.60 -5.10 15.73
CA GLN A 276 -18.34 -4.55 16.88
C GLN A 276 -19.84 -4.49 16.63
N ILE A 277 -20.26 -4.11 15.41
CA ILE A 277 -21.67 -4.11 14.99
C ILE A 277 -22.25 -5.52 15.06
N GLU A 278 -21.54 -6.50 14.48
CA GLU A 278 -21.96 -7.90 14.47
C GLU A 278 -22.06 -8.49 15.88
N GLU A 279 -21.08 -8.24 16.75
CA GLU A 279 -21.10 -8.67 18.14
C GLU A 279 -22.27 -8.03 18.92
N THR A 280 -22.57 -6.76 18.65
CA THR A 280 -23.70 -6.05 19.27
C THR A 280 -25.04 -6.64 18.82
N ILE A 281 -25.20 -6.89 17.51
CA ILE A 281 -26.40 -7.53 16.96
C ILE A 281 -26.56 -8.94 17.53
N LYS A 282 -25.47 -9.70 17.61
CA LYS A 282 -25.46 -11.06 18.16
C LYS A 282 -25.89 -11.07 19.63
N LYS A 283 -25.32 -10.21 20.47
CA LYS A 283 -25.72 -10.08 21.89
C LYS A 283 -27.18 -9.67 22.03
N ARG A 284 -27.66 -8.73 21.22
CA ARG A 284 -29.09 -8.35 21.22
C ARG A 284 -29.98 -9.53 20.85
N LYS A 285 -29.61 -10.31 19.83
CA LYS A 285 -30.35 -11.51 19.42
C LYS A 285 -30.35 -12.59 20.50
N GLU A 286 -29.21 -12.86 21.12
CA GLU A 286 -29.08 -13.82 22.22
C GLU A 286 -29.93 -13.41 23.43
N ASN A 287 -29.89 -12.12 23.80
CA ASN A 287 -30.73 -11.59 24.88
C ASN A 287 -32.22 -11.69 24.55
N GLU A 288 -32.63 -11.40 23.32
CA GLU A 288 -34.03 -11.48 22.89
C GLU A 288 -34.53 -12.93 22.89
N ILE A 289 -33.70 -13.88 22.42
CA ILE A 289 -33.99 -15.32 22.49
C ILE A 289 -34.11 -15.78 23.94
N ALA A 290 -33.22 -15.34 24.84
CA ALA A 290 -33.27 -15.70 26.25
C ALA A 290 -34.58 -15.20 26.91
N LYS A 291 -34.95 -13.93 26.69
CA LYS A 291 -36.22 -13.35 27.17
C LYS A 291 -37.42 -14.09 26.61
N PHE A 292 -37.40 -14.44 25.32
CA PHE A 292 -38.49 -15.18 24.70
C PHE A 292 -38.64 -16.59 25.29
N ASN A 293 -37.53 -17.31 25.49
CA ASN A 293 -37.54 -18.63 26.11
C ASN A 293 -38.07 -18.58 27.56
N GLU A 294 -37.70 -17.54 28.30
CA GLU A 294 -38.23 -17.30 29.65
C GLU A 294 -39.74 -17.06 29.62
N LEU A 295 -40.23 -16.22 28.70
CA LEU A 295 -41.66 -15.99 28.52
C LEU A 295 -42.42 -17.27 28.17
N VAL A 296 -41.87 -18.11 27.28
CA VAL A 296 -42.48 -19.41 26.93
C VAL A 296 -42.56 -20.29 28.16
N ALA A 297 -41.46 -20.43 28.92
CA ALA A 297 -41.42 -21.22 30.15
C ALA A 297 -42.45 -20.74 31.19
N GLN A 298 -42.58 -19.43 31.37
CA GLN A 298 -43.60 -18.84 32.23
C GLN A 298 -45.01 -19.14 31.70
N SER A 299 -45.27 -18.99 30.41
CA SER A 299 -46.59 -19.30 29.82
C SER A 299 -46.98 -20.77 30.00
N GLU A 300 -46.03 -21.69 29.88
CA GLU A 300 -46.25 -23.12 30.08
C GLU A 300 -46.52 -23.45 31.55
N ARG A 301 -45.80 -22.80 32.48
CA ARG A 301 -46.07 -22.91 33.93
C ARG A 301 -47.49 -22.42 34.24
N TYR A 302 -47.87 -21.24 33.73
CA TYR A 302 -49.21 -20.69 33.92
C TYR A 302 -50.30 -21.61 33.36
N ASN A 303 -50.13 -22.14 32.15
CA ASN A 303 -51.12 -23.06 31.57
C ASN A 303 -51.29 -24.35 32.40
N LYS A 304 -50.18 -24.93 32.86
CA LYS A 304 -50.21 -26.10 33.76
C LYS A 304 -50.88 -25.78 35.09
N GLU A 305 -50.62 -24.61 35.64
CA GLU A 305 -51.27 -24.11 36.84
C GLU A 305 -52.79 -23.97 36.66
N GLN A 306 -53.26 -23.43 35.53
CA GLN A 306 -54.69 -23.34 35.23
C GLN A 306 -55.34 -24.71 35.18
N ILE A 307 -54.66 -25.71 34.61
CA ILE A 307 -55.12 -27.11 34.61
C ILE A 307 -55.23 -27.64 36.05
N ILE A 308 -54.23 -27.37 36.90
CA ILE A 308 -54.24 -27.78 38.31
C ILE A 308 -55.43 -27.13 39.04
N ARG A 309 -55.66 -25.81 38.89
CA ARG A 309 -56.79 -25.13 39.52
C ARG A 309 -58.14 -25.65 39.05
N GLN A 310 -58.29 -25.89 37.75
CA GLN A 310 -59.50 -26.48 37.19
C GLN A 310 -59.78 -27.87 37.78
N TYR A 311 -58.74 -28.68 37.98
CA TYR A 311 -58.87 -29.98 38.63
C TYR A 311 -59.25 -29.88 40.12
N ILE A 312 -58.61 -28.98 40.88
CA ILE A 312 -58.93 -28.72 42.29
C ILE A 312 -60.40 -28.30 42.43
N GLU A 313 -60.87 -27.39 41.58
CA GLU A 313 -62.25 -26.92 41.62
C GLU A 313 -63.24 -28.03 41.20
N ALA A 314 -62.91 -28.85 40.19
CA ALA A 314 -63.73 -30.00 39.82
C ALA A 314 -63.87 -31.02 40.96
N GLU A 315 -62.77 -31.34 41.67
CA GLU A 315 -62.78 -32.20 42.85
C GLU A 315 -63.59 -31.61 44.00
N ARG A 316 -63.51 -30.29 44.21
CA ARG A 316 -64.32 -29.57 45.20
C ARG A 316 -65.81 -29.67 44.87
N GLN A 317 -66.20 -29.38 43.63
CA GLN A 317 -67.60 -29.45 43.20
C GLN A 317 -68.17 -30.87 43.30
N LYS A 318 -67.36 -31.88 42.96
CA LYS A 318 -67.74 -33.29 43.14
C LYS A 318 -67.98 -33.63 44.62
N ALA A 319 -67.05 -33.24 45.51
CA ALA A 319 -67.18 -33.48 46.94
C ALA A 319 -68.42 -32.81 47.55
N ILE A 320 -68.78 -31.61 47.09
CA ILE A 320 -70.02 -30.91 47.48
C ILE A 320 -71.26 -31.69 47.01
N LYS A 321 -71.28 -32.13 45.74
CA LYS A 321 -72.42 -32.83 45.15
C LYS A 321 -72.68 -34.20 45.78
N GLU A 322 -71.62 -34.90 46.17
CA GLU A 322 -71.68 -36.22 46.82
C GLU A 322 -71.82 -36.12 48.36
N ASN A 323 -71.93 -34.90 48.90
CA ASN A 323 -72.01 -34.60 50.33
C ASN A 323 -70.85 -35.21 51.17
N ASN A 324 -69.66 -35.26 50.56
CA ASN A 324 -68.44 -35.88 51.09
C ASN A 324 -67.32 -34.83 51.33
N LEU A 325 -67.70 -33.60 51.68
CA LEU A 325 -66.77 -32.52 52.00
C LEU A 325 -66.26 -32.67 53.44
N THR A 326 -65.40 -33.67 53.66
CA THR A 326 -64.78 -33.92 54.97
C THR A 326 -63.67 -32.91 55.28
N THR A 327 -63.30 -32.79 56.56
CA THR A 327 -62.21 -31.92 57.01
C THR A 327 -60.88 -32.23 56.32
N GLU A 328 -60.58 -33.52 56.09
CA GLU A 328 -59.38 -33.96 55.36
C GLU A 328 -59.39 -33.51 53.90
N LYS A 329 -60.54 -33.60 53.21
CA LYS A 329 -60.67 -33.13 51.83
C LYS A 329 -60.50 -31.62 51.73
N GLN A 330 -61.02 -30.87 52.71
CA GLN A 330 -60.84 -29.42 52.78
C GLN A 330 -59.36 -29.03 53.02
N GLN A 331 -58.66 -29.75 53.88
CA GLN A 331 -57.21 -29.56 54.09
C GLN A 331 -56.41 -29.85 52.82
N TRP A 332 -56.76 -30.92 52.09
CA TRP A 332 -56.15 -31.23 50.81
C TRP A 332 -56.40 -30.13 49.75
N ILE A 333 -57.62 -29.60 49.66
CA ILE A 333 -57.94 -28.49 48.74
C ILE A 333 -57.10 -27.25 49.06
N ASN A 334 -56.94 -26.90 50.35
CA ASN A 334 -56.14 -25.75 50.75
C ASN A 334 -54.66 -25.96 50.40
N TRP A 335 -54.10 -27.13 50.73
CA TRP A 335 -52.74 -27.49 50.35
C TRP A 335 -52.53 -27.45 48.83
N ALA A 336 -53.46 -28.00 48.05
CA ALA A 336 -53.35 -28.04 46.59
C ALA A 336 -53.40 -26.63 45.98
N ASN A 337 -54.21 -25.72 46.53
CA ASN A 337 -54.23 -24.32 46.13
C ASN A 337 -52.91 -23.61 46.47
N ASP A 338 -52.33 -23.85 47.66
CA ASP A 338 -51.03 -23.30 48.03
C ASP A 338 -49.92 -23.76 47.07
N LYS A 339 -49.94 -25.03 46.65
CA LYS A 339 -49.01 -25.56 45.63
C LYS A 339 -49.27 -24.99 44.23
N ALA A 340 -50.52 -24.70 43.88
CA ALA A 340 -50.85 -24.01 42.63
C ALA A 340 -50.33 -22.57 42.65
N ASP A 341 -50.48 -21.84 43.75
CA ASP A 341 -49.96 -20.47 43.94
C ASP A 341 -48.43 -20.40 43.89
N TRP A 342 -47.73 -21.42 44.40
CA TRP A 342 -46.27 -21.55 44.28
C TRP A 342 -45.84 -21.80 42.83
N TYR A 343 -46.59 -22.64 42.11
CA TYR A 343 -46.26 -22.97 40.73
C TYR A 343 -46.65 -21.86 39.74
N ASP A 344 -47.62 -21.02 40.08
CA ASP A 344 -48.10 -19.88 39.29
C ASP A 344 -47.01 -18.82 39.11
N PRO A 345 -46.54 -18.56 37.87
CA PRO A 345 -45.52 -17.55 37.61
C PRO A 345 -46.00 -16.11 37.84
N THR A 346 -47.29 -15.87 38.06
CA THR A 346 -47.87 -14.53 38.33
C THR A 346 -48.03 -14.24 39.82
N ILE A 347 -48.11 -15.28 40.66
CA ILE A 347 -48.20 -15.16 42.12
C ILE A 347 -46.83 -15.45 42.75
N ASP A 348 -46.15 -16.50 42.27
CA ASP A 348 -44.82 -16.94 42.70
C ASP A 348 -44.71 -17.04 44.23
N LYS A 349 -45.73 -17.66 44.84
CA LYS A 349 -45.82 -17.79 46.30
C LYS A 349 -44.71 -18.69 46.80
N ARG A 350 -43.84 -18.18 47.68
CA ARG A 350 -42.78 -18.98 48.30
C ARG A 350 -43.36 -20.19 49.05
N ASP A 351 -42.77 -21.35 48.85
CA ASP A 351 -43.09 -22.59 49.57
C ASP A 351 -41.91 -23.04 50.44
N ASP A 352 -42.13 -23.08 51.74
CA ASP A 352 -41.06 -23.34 52.72
C ASP A 352 -40.44 -24.75 52.63
N ILE A 353 -41.02 -25.68 51.87
CA ILE A 353 -40.51 -27.04 51.68
C ILE A 353 -39.86 -27.21 50.30
N LEU A 354 -40.45 -26.63 49.25
CA LEU A 354 -39.96 -26.78 47.88
C LEU A 354 -38.89 -25.74 47.49
N ASP A 355 -38.84 -24.60 48.19
CA ASP A 355 -37.84 -23.53 48.01
C ASP A 355 -36.76 -23.48 49.11
N ALA A 356 -36.71 -24.49 49.98
CA ALA A 356 -35.68 -24.68 51.00
C ALA A 356 -34.44 -25.40 50.43
#